data_AF-A0A351TI82-F1
#
_entry.id   AF-A0A351TI82-F1
#
_cell.length_a   1.000
_cell.length_b   1.000
_cell.length_c   1.000
_cell.angle_alpha   90.00
_cell.angle_beta   90.00
_cell.angle_gamma   90.00
#
_symmetry.space_group_name_H-M   'P 1'
#
loop_
_entity.id
_entity.type
_entity.pdbx_description
1 polymer ?
#
loop_
_entity_poly.entity_id
_entity_poly.type
_entity_poly.pdbx_seq_one_letter_code
_entity_poly.pdbx_strand_id
1 'polypeptide(L)'
;MTVINKKRKKITVMAIIAVAAVLLCVFVFFRKTEEGGSYSGSGNEFYESSYQEYLDEKGFQGVMSDSTVTVDVGSFTAKGDMTAEWDGNGVATSEKGSITWQFDVEEAGFYNICVTYRPLPGTGSQINRIVYLDDEICYGGMRQITFNRIFTDADTEIAVKGDNEVRPASMELYEERSVYVEDSQRRGSEPYKVYLEKGKHSLTFESTKEPMEILGIAFKSRDKVRSYADTIGELSGKYKIYDGDAVYCQAERVMDATKEIRRSAASVTIRTMCPTRS
;
A
#
# COMPACT_ATOMS: atom_id res chain seq x y z
N MET A 1 45.90 11.83 68.03
CA MET A 1 45.61 10.86 66.95
C MET A 1 44.13 10.77 66.53
N THR A 2 43.21 11.56 67.08
CA THR A 2 41.76 11.38 66.89
C THR A 2 41.16 12.17 65.70
N VAL A 3 41.82 13.24 65.25
CA VAL A 3 41.29 14.15 64.20
C VAL A 3 41.52 13.59 62.78
N ILE A 4 42.65 12.92 62.54
CA ILE A 4 43.02 12.36 61.24
C ILE A 4 42.09 11.19 60.85
N ASN A 5 41.68 10.37 61.82
CA ASN A 5 40.78 9.25 61.60
C ASN A 5 39.34 9.70 61.26
N LYS A 6 38.89 10.84 61.79
CA LYS A 6 37.57 11.40 61.50
C LYS A 6 37.52 11.99 60.07
N LYS A 7 38.63 12.59 59.60
CA LYS A 7 38.76 13.14 58.24
C LYS A 7 38.83 12.02 57.19
N ARG A 8 39.61 10.95 57.45
CA ARG A 8 39.65 9.75 56.59
C ARG A 8 38.28 9.05 56.51
N LYS A 9 37.60 8.81 57.65
CA LYS A 9 36.24 8.25 57.65
C LYS A 9 35.23 9.09 56.85
N LYS A 10 35.29 10.42 56.93
CA LYS A 10 34.43 11.32 56.13
C LYS A 10 34.70 11.20 54.63
N ILE A 11 35.97 11.08 54.23
CA ILE A 11 36.35 10.89 52.82
C ILE A 11 35.86 9.53 52.31
N THR A 12 36.00 8.46 53.09
CA THR A 12 35.51 7.12 52.71
C THR A 12 33.99 7.07 52.59
N VAL A 13 33.25 7.73 53.49
CA VAL A 13 31.78 7.81 53.43
C VAL A 13 31.31 8.62 52.22
N MET A 14 31.97 9.74 51.90
CA MET A 14 31.65 10.54 50.70
C MET A 14 31.91 9.77 49.41
N ALA A 15 32.98 8.96 49.35
CA ALA A 15 33.28 8.12 48.20
C ALA A 15 32.23 7.01 47.99
N ILE A 16 31.74 6.39 49.07
CA ILE A 16 30.69 5.37 49.00
C ILE A 16 29.36 5.97 48.52
N ILE A 17 29.01 7.17 48.98
CA ILE A 17 27.80 7.87 48.54
C ILE A 17 27.89 8.25 47.06
N ALA A 18 29.06 8.71 46.59
CA ALA A 18 29.27 9.02 45.19
C ALA A 18 29.15 7.78 44.29
N VAL A 19 29.70 6.64 44.70
CA VAL A 19 29.57 5.37 43.95
C VAL A 19 28.12 4.88 43.96
N ALA A 20 27.42 4.99 45.09
CA ALA A 20 26.00 4.65 45.17
C ALA A 20 25.13 5.56 44.29
N ALA A 21 25.44 6.86 44.21
CA ALA A 21 24.75 7.80 43.32
C ALA A 21 25.01 7.50 41.84
N VAL A 22 26.24 7.13 41.47
CA VAL A 22 26.57 6.72 40.08
C VAL A 22 25.86 5.41 39.74
N LEU A 23 25.84 4.42 40.64
CA LEU A 23 25.11 3.16 40.44
C LEU A 23 23.59 3.40 40.34
N LEU A 24 23.05 4.33 41.11
CA LEU A 24 21.63 4.71 41.04
C LEU A 24 21.31 5.47 39.75
N CYS A 25 22.21 6.35 39.29
CA CYS A 25 22.08 7.01 37.99
C CYS A 25 22.17 6.02 36.83
N VAL A 26 23.09 5.06 36.87
CA VAL A 26 23.19 3.97 35.89
C VAL A 26 21.91 3.12 35.93
N PHE A 27 21.42 2.78 37.12
CA PHE A 27 20.18 2.00 37.27
C PHE A 27 18.93 2.74 36.78
N VAL A 28 18.86 4.06 36.93
CA VAL A 28 17.77 4.90 36.39
C VAL A 28 17.90 5.08 34.87
N PHE A 29 19.12 5.23 34.34
CA PHE A 29 19.38 5.27 32.89
C PHE A 29 19.08 3.92 32.21
N PHE A 30 19.38 2.79 32.87
CA PHE A 30 19.02 1.45 32.39
C PHE A 30 17.55 1.07 32.64
N ARG A 31 16.79 1.85 33.43
CA ARG A 31 15.34 1.61 33.67
C ARG A 31 14.39 2.46 32.84
N LYS A 32 14.89 3.37 32.00
CA LYS A 32 14.03 4.18 31.13
C LYS A 32 13.88 3.58 29.72
N THR A 33 13.50 2.31 29.65
CA THR A 33 13.02 1.70 28.39
C THR A 33 12.09 0.51 28.63
N GLU A 34 11.10 0.61 29.51
CA GLU A 34 9.94 -0.30 29.51
C GLU A 34 8.66 0.48 29.87
N GLU A 35 8.23 1.35 28.95
CA GLU A 35 6.80 1.59 28.77
C GLU A 35 6.43 0.93 27.45
N GLY A 36 5.78 -0.24 27.57
CA GLY A 36 5.31 -1.04 26.46
C GLY A 36 4.21 -0.33 25.69
N GLY A 37 4.60 0.49 24.72
CA GLY A 37 3.82 0.72 23.51
C GLY A 37 3.99 -0.48 22.60
N SER A 38 3.02 -1.37 22.57
CA SER A 38 2.95 -2.46 21.60
C SER A 38 2.69 -1.84 20.22
N TYR A 39 3.74 -1.46 19.48
CA TYR A 39 3.84 -1.36 18.02
C TYR A 39 5.14 -0.60 17.67
N SER A 40 6.25 -1.32 17.50
CA SER A 40 7.27 -1.01 16.48
C SER A 40 8.34 -2.09 16.55
N GLY A 41 8.02 -3.27 16.01
CA GLY A 41 9.09 -4.10 15.49
C GLY A 41 9.69 -3.35 14.31
N SER A 42 10.96 -2.93 14.42
CA SER A 42 11.86 -2.84 13.28
C SER A 42 11.93 -4.23 12.65
N GLY A 43 10.87 -4.63 11.95
CA GLY A 43 10.88 -5.82 11.11
C GLY A 43 11.69 -5.46 9.88
N ASN A 44 12.76 -6.21 9.59
CA ASN A 44 13.24 -6.28 8.23
C ASN A 44 12.02 -6.53 7.35
N GLU A 45 11.74 -5.64 6.40
CA GLU A 45 10.72 -5.91 5.39
C GLU A 45 11.10 -7.22 4.71
N PHE A 46 10.29 -8.26 4.93
CA PHE A 46 10.52 -9.56 4.33
C PHE A 46 9.97 -9.52 2.91
N TYR A 47 10.83 -9.17 1.97
CA TYR A 47 10.52 -9.30 0.56
C TYR A 47 10.49 -10.77 0.15
N GLU A 48 9.66 -11.08 -0.83
CA GLU A 48 9.75 -12.36 -1.53
C GLU A 48 11.15 -12.49 -2.15
N SER A 49 11.75 -13.68 -2.04
CA SER A 49 13.16 -13.91 -2.37
C SER A 49 13.58 -13.42 -3.75
N SER A 50 12.79 -13.69 -4.79
CA SER A 50 13.16 -13.32 -6.15
C SER A 50 13.09 -11.80 -6.38
N TYR A 51 12.26 -11.08 -5.64
CA TYR A 51 12.25 -9.62 -5.69
C TYR A 51 13.49 -9.02 -5.02
N GLN A 52 13.92 -9.56 -3.88
CA GLN A 52 15.16 -9.12 -3.24
C GLN A 52 16.37 -9.39 -4.15
N GLU A 53 16.46 -10.58 -4.73
CA GLU A 53 17.50 -10.94 -5.69
C GLU A 53 17.54 -9.98 -6.88
N TYR A 54 16.38 -9.63 -7.43
CA TYR A 54 16.27 -8.65 -8.52
C TYR A 54 16.81 -7.27 -8.13
N LEU A 55 16.45 -6.77 -6.93
CA LEU A 55 16.94 -5.48 -6.44
C LEU A 55 18.46 -5.50 -6.25
N ASP A 56 19.01 -6.59 -5.73
CA ASP A 56 20.45 -6.75 -5.52
C ASP A 56 21.19 -6.84 -6.86
N GLU A 57 20.65 -7.62 -7.83
CA GLU A 57 21.21 -7.77 -9.17
C GLU A 57 21.25 -6.44 -9.93
N LYS A 58 20.17 -5.66 -9.87
CA LYS A 58 20.08 -4.34 -10.50
C LYS A 58 20.73 -3.23 -9.67
N GLY A 59 21.31 -3.55 -8.51
CA GLY A 59 22.09 -2.61 -7.70
C GLY A 59 21.24 -1.50 -7.07
N PHE A 60 20.03 -1.81 -6.59
CA PHE A 60 19.17 -0.83 -5.94
C PHE A 60 19.79 -0.32 -4.62
N GLN A 61 20.09 0.97 -4.57
CA GLN A 61 20.68 1.63 -3.39
C GLN A 61 19.69 2.55 -2.65
N GLY A 62 18.38 2.34 -2.84
CA GLY A 62 17.35 3.19 -2.23
C GLY A 62 17.02 4.46 -3.03
N VAL A 63 17.55 4.59 -4.25
CA VAL A 63 17.34 5.76 -5.12
C VAL A 63 16.40 5.39 -6.27
N MET A 64 15.28 6.10 -6.36
CA MET A 64 14.36 6.04 -7.50
C MET A 64 14.71 7.12 -8.51
N SER A 65 14.31 6.94 -9.76
CA SER A 65 14.41 7.98 -10.79
C SER A 65 13.44 9.13 -10.50
N ASP A 66 13.89 10.36 -10.77
CA ASP A 66 13.05 11.57 -10.72
C ASP A 66 12.26 11.79 -12.02
N SER A 67 12.63 11.08 -13.09
CA SER A 67 11.94 11.14 -14.38
C SER A 67 10.60 10.40 -14.38
N THR A 68 9.73 10.79 -15.32
CA THR A 68 8.47 10.07 -15.59
C THR A 68 8.46 9.63 -17.04
N VAL A 69 8.20 8.34 -17.26
CA VAL A 69 8.01 7.77 -18.59
C VAL A 69 6.53 7.42 -18.75
N THR A 70 5.87 8.03 -19.74
CA THR A 70 4.46 7.75 -20.05
C THR A 70 4.39 6.80 -21.24
N VAL A 71 3.53 5.79 -21.14
CA VAL A 71 3.26 4.85 -22.23
C VAL A 71 2.01 5.30 -22.97
N ASP A 72 2.10 5.35 -24.30
CA ASP A 72 0.93 5.56 -25.15
C ASP A 72 0.08 4.28 -25.18
N VAL A 73 -0.98 4.28 -24.37
CA VAL A 73 -1.87 3.11 -24.23
C VAL A 73 -2.64 2.78 -25.51
N GLY A 74 -2.80 3.74 -26.44
CA GLY A 74 -3.47 3.53 -27.72
C GLY A 74 -2.60 2.82 -28.76
N SER A 75 -1.27 2.83 -28.59
CA SER A 75 -0.30 2.17 -29.47
C SER A 75 0.10 0.79 -28.93
N PHE A 76 -0.78 -0.20 -29.11
CA PHE A 76 -0.58 -1.55 -28.58
C PHE A 76 -0.56 -2.65 -29.64
N THR A 77 -0.07 -3.82 -29.23
CA THR A 77 -0.23 -5.09 -29.95
C THR A 77 -0.94 -6.11 -29.06
N ALA A 78 -2.04 -6.67 -29.54
CA ALA A 78 -2.76 -7.76 -28.87
C ALA A 78 -2.33 -9.13 -29.44
N LYS A 79 -2.20 -10.14 -28.57
CA LYS A 79 -1.84 -11.52 -28.92
C LYS A 79 -2.70 -12.55 -28.17
N GLY A 80 -2.77 -13.77 -28.72
CA GLY A 80 -3.57 -14.86 -28.16
C GLY A 80 -5.07 -14.54 -28.23
N ASP A 81 -5.80 -14.84 -27.16
CA ASP A 81 -7.25 -14.63 -27.05
C ASP A 81 -7.62 -13.19 -26.62
N MET A 82 -6.68 -12.24 -26.74
CA MET A 82 -6.89 -10.85 -26.32
C MET A 82 -7.80 -10.12 -27.31
N THR A 83 -8.93 -9.65 -26.81
CA THR A 83 -9.73 -8.62 -27.47
C THR A 83 -9.41 -7.29 -26.82
N ALA A 84 -8.94 -6.34 -27.62
CA ALA A 84 -8.51 -5.03 -27.16
C ALA A 84 -9.17 -3.96 -28.05
N GLU A 85 -9.97 -3.09 -27.45
CA GLU A 85 -10.72 -2.04 -28.15
C GLU A 85 -10.28 -0.66 -27.64
N TRP A 86 -9.78 0.18 -28.53
CA TRP A 86 -9.40 1.56 -28.25
C TRP A 86 -10.59 2.49 -28.48
N ASP A 87 -10.97 3.29 -27.49
CA ASP A 87 -12.09 4.23 -27.59
C ASP A 87 -11.67 5.70 -27.78
N GLY A 88 -10.37 5.98 -27.81
CA GLY A 88 -9.80 7.33 -27.85
C GLY A 88 -9.26 7.83 -26.51
N ASN A 89 -9.60 7.15 -25.41
CA ASN A 89 -9.20 7.49 -24.05
C ASN A 89 -8.54 6.30 -23.33
N GLY A 90 -9.08 5.09 -23.49
CA GLY A 90 -8.58 3.87 -22.89
C GLY A 90 -8.67 2.67 -23.85
N VAL A 91 -7.94 1.61 -23.50
CA VAL A 91 -8.04 0.31 -24.17
C VAL A 91 -8.79 -0.68 -23.30
N ALA A 92 -9.99 -1.07 -23.71
CA ALA A 92 -10.78 -2.12 -23.09
C ALA A 92 -10.16 -3.49 -23.40
N THR A 93 -9.77 -4.25 -22.38
CA THR A 93 -9.11 -5.55 -22.51
C THR A 93 -10.00 -6.68 -22.01
N SER A 94 -10.01 -7.80 -22.74
CA SER A 94 -10.66 -9.04 -22.31
C SER A 94 -9.90 -9.73 -21.16
N GLU A 95 -10.51 -10.77 -20.60
CA GLU A 95 -9.97 -11.53 -19.46
C GLU A 95 -8.93 -12.61 -19.82
N LYS A 96 -8.56 -12.75 -21.10
CA LYS A 96 -7.56 -13.70 -21.60
C LYS A 96 -6.68 -13.09 -22.68
N GLY A 97 -5.50 -13.66 -22.89
CA GLY A 97 -4.52 -13.20 -23.88
C GLY A 97 -3.63 -12.08 -23.34
N SER A 98 -2.82 -11.48 -24.20
CA SER A 98 -1.87 -10.44 -23.80
C SER A 98 -1.95 -9.20 -24.67
N ILE A 99 -1.61 -8.07 -24.07
CA ILE A 99 -1.49 -6.76 -24.70
C ILE A 99 -0.13 -6.17 -24.37
N THR A 100 0.58 -5.68 -25.39
CA THR A 100 1.95 -5.19 -25.30
C THR A 100 2.04 -3.76 -25.82
N TRP A 101 2.78 -2.92 -25.10
CA TRP A 101 3.15 -1.57 -25.52
C TRP A 101 4.66 -1.45 -25.65
N GLN A 102 5.12 -0.59 -26.57
CA GLN A 102 6.51 -0.21 -26.74
C GLN A 102 6.67 1.25 -26.28
N PHE A 103 7.75 1.55 -25.57
CA PHE A 103 8.02 2.90 -25.07
C PHE A 103 9.53 3.18 -24.99
N ASP A 104 9.88 4.46 -24.96
CA ASP A 104 11.26 4.94 -24.86
C ASP A 104 11.53 5.54 -23.48
N VAL A 105 12.71 5.26 -22.94
CA VAL A 105 13.18 5.71 -21.64
C VAL A 105 14.40 6.61 -21.84
N GLU A 106 14.32 7.84 -21.34
CA GLU A 106 15.40 8.84 -21.50
C GLU A 106 16.48 8.73 -20.42
N GLU A 107 16.09 8.34 -19.21
CA GLU A 107 16.94 8.23 -18.03
C GLU A 107 16.87 6.82 -17.44
N ALA A 108 18.02 6.15 -17.35
CA ALA A 108 18.09 4.85 -16.71
C ALA A 108 17.88 4.99 -15.19
N GLY A 109 17.16 4.07 -14.57
CA GLY A 109 16.92 4.11 -13.14
C GLY A 109 15.82 3.17 -12.67
N PHE A 110 15.53 3.22 -11.37
CA PHE A 110 14.41 2.49 -10.78
C PHE A 110 13.13 3.32 -10.81
N TYR A 111 12.04 2.68 -11.21
CA TYR A 111 10.72 3.27 -11.34
C TYR A 111 9.68 2.40 -10.65
N ASN A 112 8.55 2.99 -10.25
CA ASN A 112 7.33 2.23 -9.97
C ASN A 112 6.44 2.25 -11.21
N ILE A 113 5.65 1.20 -11.40
CA ILE A 113 4.65 1.14 -12.46
C ILE A 113 3.33 1.68 -11.89
N CYS A 114 2.86 2.80 -12.43
CA CYS A 114 1.56 3.39 -12.13
C CYS A 114 0.60 3.06 -13.26
N VAL A 115 -0.56 2.50 -12.93
CA VAL A 115 -1.60 2.12 -13.89
C VAL A 115 -2.89 2.83 -13.52
N THR A 116 -3.43 3.57 -14.47
CA THR A 116 -4.77 4.15 -14.43
C THR A 116 -5.69 3.22 -15.20
N TYR A 117 -6.73 2.71 -14.53
CA TYR A 117 -7.65 1.75 -15.11
C TYR A 117 -9.08 1.98 -14.61
N ARG A 118 -10.03 1.38 -15.32
CA ARG A 118 -11.43 1.26 -14.94
C ARG A 118 -11.86 -0.20 -15.06
N PRO A 119 -12.42 -0.82 -14.01
CA PRO A 119 -12.99 -2.16 -14.13
C PRO A 119 -14.10 -2.18 -15.20
N LEU A 120 -14.22 -3.30 -15.92
CA LEU A 120 -15.33 -3.53 -16.86
C LEU A 120 -16.29 -4.59 -16.29
N PRO A 121 -17.56 -4.62 -16.72
CA PRO A 121 -18.52 -5.63 -16.25
C PRO A 121 -17.97 -7.06 -16.34
N GLY A 122 -18.17 -7.83 -15.28
CA GLY A 122 -17.61 -9.18 -15.13
C GLY A 122 -18.24 -9.92 -13.95
N THR A 123 -17.51 -10.81 -13.27
CA THR A 123 -18.04 -11.56 -12.12
C THR A 123 -17.97 -10.79 -10.81
N GLY A 124 -17.34 -9.61 -10.80
CA GLY A 124 -17.06 -8.84 -9.58
C GLY A 124 -15.84 -9.35 -8.81
N SER A 125 -15.10 -10.31 -9.36
CA SER A 125 -13.82 -10.74 -8.81
C SER A 125 -12.73 -9.69 -9.02
N GLN A 126 -11.66 -9.73 -8.23
CA GLN A 126 -10.46 -8.93 -8.53
C GLN A 126 -9.91 -9.25 -9.92
N ILE A 127 -9.42 -8.21 -10.58
CA ILE A 127 -8.79 -8.29 -11.91
C ILE A 127 -7.34 -8.69 -11.72
N ASN A 128 -6.87 -9.69 -12.47
CA ASN A 128 -5.49 -10.16 -12.37
C ASN A 128 -4.75 -10.06 -13.71
N ARG A 129 -3.50 -9.62 -13.63
CA ARG A 129 -2.56 -9.59 -14.76
C ARG A 129 -1.24 -10.25 -14.35
N ILE A 130 -0.59 -10.92 -15.32
CA ILE A 130 0.84 -11.16 -15.28
C ILE A 130 1.50 -9.99 -16.02
N VAL A 131 2.58 -9.46 -15.46
CA VAL A 131 3.33 -8.34 -16.02
C VAL A 131 4.68 -8.83 -16.53
N TYR A 132 5.00 -8.48 -17.77
CA TYR A 132 6.31 -8.69 -18.36
C TYR A 132 6.92 -7.33 -18.74
N LEU A 133 8.19 -7.18 -18.48
CA LEU A 133 9.01 -6.07 -18.94
C LEU A 133 10.10 -6.66 -19.85
N ASP A 134 10.19 -6.15 -21.08
CA ASP A 134 11.11 -6.68 -22.11
C ASP A 134 10.93 -8.18 -22.35
N ASP A 135 9.68 -8.62 -22.43
CA ASP A 135 9.26 -10.03 -22.59
C ASP A 135 9.66 -10.96 -21.43
N GLU A 136 10.16 -10.42 -20.32
CA GLU A 136 10.57 -11.17 -19.13
C GLU A 136 9.73 -10.82 -17.89
N ILE A 137 9.56 -11.80 -17.00
CA ILE A 137 8.97 -11.58 -15.67
C ILE A 137 10.11 -11.27 -14.71
N CYS A 138 10.28 -10.00 -14.34
CA CYS A 138 11.43 -9.55 -13.53
C CYS A 138 11.62 -10.33 -12.22
N TYR A 139 10.51 -10.74 -11.58
CA TYR A 139 10.50 -11.53 -10.34
C TYR A 139 9.10 -12.09 -10.08
N GLY A 140 9.00 -13.06 -9.16
CA GLY A 140 7.80 -13.87 -8.91
C GLY A 140 6.53 -13.06 -8.63
N GLY A 141 6.64 -11.92 -7.93
CA GLY A 141 5.52 -11.02 -7.67
C GLY A 141 4.78 -10.54 -8.93
N MET A 142 5.48 -10.37 -10.05
CA MET A 142 4.90 -9.92 -11.32
C MET A 142 4.00 -10.98 -11.98
N ARG A 143 4.01 -12.23 -11.51
CA ARG A 143 3.09 -13.29 -11.96
C ARG A 143 1.66 -13.11 -11.45
N GLN A 144 1.45 -12.26 -10.45
CA GLN A 144 0.14 -12.05 -9.87
C GLN A 144 -0.02 -10.61 -9.40
N ILE A 145 -0.28 -9.73 -10.36
CA ILE A 145 -0.68 -8.35 -10.08
C ILE A 145 -2.20 -8.28 -10.02
N THR A 146 -2.70 -7.67 -8.95
CA THR A 146 -4.13 -7.63 -8.65
C THR A 146 -4.63 -6.19 -8.63
N PHE A 147 -5.67 -5.94 -9.42
CA PHE A 147 -6.39 -4.67 -9.51
C PHE A 147 -7.76 -4.83 -8.84
N ASN A 148 -8.05 -3.96 -7.88
CA ASN A 148 -9.23 -4.06 -7.02
C ASN A 148 -10.45 -3.38 -7.64
N ARG A 149 -11.60 -4.02 -7.46
CA ARG A 149 -12.93 -3.44 -7.73
C ARG A 149 -13.45 -2.70 -6.49
N ILE A 150 -14.35 -1.74 -6.67
CA ILE A 150 -15.01 -1.01 -5.60
C ILE A 150 -16.51 -1.29 -5.66
N PHE A 151 -17.13 -1.45 -4.50
CA PHE A 151 -18.56 -1.74 -4.35
C PHE A 151 -19.21 -0.72 -3.42
N THR A 152 -20.45 -0.35 -3.72
CA THR A 152 -21.33 0.46 -2.87
C THR A 152 -22.62 -0.31 -2.58
N ASP A 153 -23.47 0.23 -1.72
CA ASP A 153 -24.83 -0.26 -1.56
C ASP A 153 -25.68 0.14 -2.77
N ALA A 154 -26.47 -0.81 -3.27
CA ALA A 154 -27.40 -0.61 -4.38
C ALA A 154 -28.56 0.31 -3.99
N ASP A 155 -28.94 0.28 -2.70
CA ASP A 155 -29.95 1.13 -2.10
C ASP A 155 -29.40 1.79 -0.84
N THR A 156 -29.70 3.08 -0.66
CA THR A 156 -29.34 3.81 0.56
C THR A 156 -30.32 3.54 1.71
N GLU A 157 -31.52 3.06 1.39
CA GLU A 157 -32.52 2.68 2.38
C GLU A 157 -32.28 1.25 2.87
N ILE A 158 -32.23 1.07 4.19
CA ILE A 158 -32.10 -0.24 4.80
C ILE A 158 -33.51 -0.78 5.06
N ALA A 159 -33.88 -1.83 4.32
CA ALA A 159 -35.16 -2.48 4.51
C ALA A 159 -35.22 -3.16 5.88
N VAL A 160 -36.41 -3.20 6.49
CA VAL A 160 -36.65 -3.89 7.76
C VAL A 160 -37.60 -5.06 7.53
N LYS A 161 -37.25 -6.24 8.03
CA LYS A 161 -38.07 -7.46 7.98
C LYS A 161 -38.26 -8.02 9.39
N GLY A 162 -39.44 -7.78 9.96
CA GLY A 162 -39.69 -8.01 11.38
C GLY A 162 -38.96 -6.95 12.20
N ASP A 163 -38.13 -7.37 13.16
CA ASP A 163 -37.27 -6.48 13.94
C ASP A 163 -35.81 -6.45 13.42
N ASN A 164 -35.54 -7.09 12.27
CA ASN A 164 -34.21 -7.16 11.69
C ASN A 164 -34.08 -6.21 10.50
N GLU A 165 -33.01 -5.44 10.51
CA GLU A 165 -32.53 -4.73 9.34
C GLU A 165 -31.93 -5.70 8.32
N VAL A 166 -32.25 -5.48 7.05
CA VAL A 166 -31.78 -6.26 5.92
C VAL A 166 -30.71 -5.46 5.22
N ARG A 167 -29.49 -6.02 5.17
CA ARG A 167 -28.36 -5.42 4.46
C ARG A 167 -28.75 -5.14 3.00
N PRO A 168 -28.51 -3.92 2.47
CA PRO A 168 -28.74 -3.63 1.07
C PRO A 168 -27.94 -4.56 0.15
N ALA A 169 -28.46 -4.76 -1.07
CA ALA A 169 -27.70 -5.43 -2.11
C ALA A 169 -26.41 -4.62 -2.43
N SER A 170 -25.38 -5.32 -2.88
CA SER A 170 -24.11 -4.69 -3.25
C SER A 170 -24.08 -4.45 -4.75
N MET A 171 -23.66 -3.25 -5.17
CA MET A 171 -23.43 -2.92 -6.58
C MET A 171 -21.98 -2.50 -6.80
N GLU A 172 -21.44 -2.83 -7.97
CA GLU A 172 -20.08 -2.43 -8.33
C GLU A 172 -20.03 -1.00 -8.88
N LEU A 173 -18.96 -0.27 -8.54
CA LEU A 173 -18.60 1.02 -9.12
C LEU A 173 -17.50 0.84 -10.16
N TYR A 174 -17.83 1.15 -11.42
CA TYR A 174 -16.90 1.13 -12.55
C TYR A 174 -16.21 2.49 -12.71
N GLU A 175 -15.46 2.88 -11.68
CA GLU A 175 -14.76 4.17 -11.66
C GLU A 175 -13.30 4.05 -12.09
N GLU A 176 -12.79 5.15 -12.65
CA GLU A 176 -11.37 5.30 -12.94
C GLU A 176 -10.57 5.37 -11.64
N ARG A 177 -9.42 4.72 -11.63
CA ARG A 177 -8.49 4.77 -10.51
C ARG A 177 -7.05 4.58 -10.95
N SER A 178 -6.16 5.29 -10.28
CA SER A 178 -4.71 5.16 -10.46
C SER A 178 -4.10 4.42 -9.29
N VAL A 179 -3.36 3.36 -9.55
CA VAL A 179 -2.67 2.55 -8.54
C VAL A 179 -1.23 2.31 -8.95
N TYR A 180 -0.36 2.09 -7.97
CA TYR A 180 0.95 1.52 -8.25
C TYR A 180 0.88 0.00 -8.17
N VAL A 181 1.63 -0.67 -9.05
CA VAL A 181 1.78 -2.12 -9.03
C VAL A 181 2.52 -2.50 -7.74
N GLU A 182 1.91 -3.35 -6.93
CA GLU A 182 2.40 -3.75 -5.60
C GLU A 182 2.19 -5.26 -5.37
N ASP A 183 2.77 -5.79 -4.28
CA ASP A 183 2.58 -7.18 -3.90
C ASP A 183 1.11 -7.46 -3.56
N SER A 184 0.48 -8.36 -4.32
CA SER A 184 -0.91 -8.76 -4.10
C SER A 184 -1.14 -9.41 -2.73
N GLN A 185 -0.09 -9.94 -2.09
CA GLN A 185 -0.14 -10.48 -0.72
C GLN A 185 0.21 -9.43 0.36
N ARG A 186 0.57 -8.20 -0.04
CA ARG A 186 0.91 -7.08 0.85
C ARG A 186 1.95 -7.42 1.92
N ARG A 187 2.98 -8.18 1.57
CA ARG A 187 4.12 -8.47 2.47
C ARG A 187 5.05 -7.27 2.61
N GLY A 188 5.18 -6.48 1.53
CA GLY A 188 5.86 -5.19 1.52
C GLY A 188 4.87 -4.04 1.69
N SER A 189 5.36 -2.91 2.21
CA SER A 189 4.59 -1.68 2.37
C SER A 189 4.70 -0.73 1.17
N GLU A 190 5.69 -0.98 0.31
CA GLU A 190 6.01 -0.17 -0.86
C GLU A 190 5.65 -0.87 -2.18
N PRO A 191 5.33 -0.11 -3.24
CA PRO A 191 5.12 -0.69 -4.56
C PRO A 191 6.39 -1.34 -5.10
N TYR A 192 6.16 -2.18 -6.09
CA TYR A 192 7.20 -2.84 -6.84
C TYR A 192 8.07 -1.85 -7.61
N LYS A 193 9.37 -2.13 -7.62
CA LYS A 193 10.39 -1.35 -8.30
C LYS A 193 10.89 -2.15 -9.50
N VAL A 194 10.96 -1.49 -10.63
CA VAL A 194 11.55 -2.04 -11.86
C VAL A 194 12.66 -1.12 -12.33
N TYR A 195 13.76 -1.70 -12.78
CA TYR A 195 14.86 -0.98 -13.39
C TYR A 195 14.63 -0.88 -14.89
N LEU A 196 14.77 0.33 -15.43
CA LEU A 196 14.75 0.60 -16.87
C LEU A 196 16.10 1.15 -17.28
N GLU A 197 16.61 0.68 -18.41
CA GLU A 197 17.77 1.28 -19.06
C GLU A 197 17.33 2.46 -19.93
N LYS A 198 18.30 3.26 -20.40
CA LYS A 198 18.01 4.27 -21.42
C LYS A 198 17.81 3.57 -22.77
N GLY A 199 16.65 3.74 -23.39
CA GLY A 199 16.36 3.18 -24.70
C GLY A 199 14.94 2.64 -24.81
N LYS A 200 14.76 1.68 -25.72
CA LYS A 200 13.45 1.08 -26.01
C LYS A 200 13.16 -0.08 -25.09
N HIS A 201 11.94 -0.10 -24.57
CA HIS A 201 11.43 -1.14 -23.70
C HIS A 201 10.03 -1.58 -24.13
N SER A 202 9.65 -2.78 -23.69
CA SER A 202 8.29 -3.30 -23.86
C SER A 202 7.63 -3.59 -22.52
N LEU A 203 6.33 -3.29 -22.40
CA LEU A 203 5.52 -3.69 -21.26
C LEU A 203 4.38 -4.55 -21.78
N THR A 204 4.23 -5.76 -21.24
CA THR A 204 3.13 -6.67 -21.59
C THR A 204 2.29 -6.97 -20.36
N PHE A 205 0.98 -6.81 -20.48
CA PHE A 205 0.01 -7.35 -19.54
C PHE A 205 -0.67 -8.57 -20.14
N GLU A 206 -0.57 -9.71 -19.47
CA GLU A 206 -1.32 -10.92 -19.79
C GLU A 206 -2.52 -11.03 -18.84
N SER A 207 -3.72 -11.09 -19.42
CA SER A 207 -4.97 -11.25 -18.69
C SER A 207 -5.13 -12.68 -18.20
N THR A 208 -5.29 -12.82 -16.88
CA THR A 208 -5.60 -14.11 -16.24
C THR A 208 -7.00 -14.15 -15.63
N LYS A 209 -7.55 -12.98 -15.29
CA LYS A 209 -8.88 -12.86 -14.68
C LYS A 209 -9.47 -11.47 -14.87
N GLU A 210 -10.75 -11.44 -15.28
CA GLU A 210 -11.62 -10.25 -15.42
C GLU A 210 -11.14 -9.19 -16.43
N PRO A 211 -12.08 -8.52 -17.12
CA PRO A 211 -11.78 -7.45 -18.05
C PRO A 211 -11.53 -6.12 -17.33
N MET A 212 -10.75 -5.24 -17.96
CA MET A 212 -10.59 -3.85 -17.55
C MET A 212 -10.26 -2.94 -18.73
N GLU A 213 -10.59 -1.68 -18.59
CA GLU A 213 -10.13 -0.60 -19.47
C GLU A 213 -8.85 -0.01 -18.87
N ILE A 214 -7.79 0.05 -19.67
CA ILE A 214 -6.51 0.65 -19.30
C ILE A 214 -6.46 2.05 -19.90
N LEU A 215 -6.45 3.05 -19.04
CA LEU A 215 -6.56 4.47 -19.38
C LEU A 215 -5.19 5.15 -19.40
N GLY A 216 -4.22 4.61 -18.64
CA GLY A 216 -2.89 5.18 -18.57
C GLY A 216 -1.90 4.24 -17.92
N ILE A 217 -0.65 4.31 -18.39
CA ILE A 217 0.48 3.63 -17.78
C ILE A 217 1.63 4.62 -17.70
N ALA A 218 2.26 4.73 -16.54
CA ALA A 218 3.44 5.55 -16.34
C ALA A 218 4.45 4.85 -15.44
N PHE A 219 5.73 4.94 -15.79
CA PHE A 219 6.84 4.59 -14.92
C PHE A 219 7.32 5.86 -14.22
N LYS A 220 7.15 5.93 -12.91
CA LYS A 220 7.52 7.09 -12.09
C LYS A 220 7.76 6.67 -10.64
N SER A 221 8.52 7.46 -9.90
CA SER A 221 8.64 7.27 -8.45
C SER A 221 7.30 7.57 -7.76
N ARG A 222 6.90 6.73 -6.78
CA ARG A 222 5.79 7.05 -5.89
C ARG A 222 6.16 8.23 -4.99
N ASP A 223 5.23 9.18 -4.85
CA ASP A 223 5.38 10.30 -3.93
C ASP A 223 5.64 9.79 -2.51
N LYS A 224 6.61 10.39 -1.83
CA LYS A 224 6.92 10.05 -0.44
C LYS A 224 5.69 10.27 0.42
N VAL A 225 5.28 9.23 1.13
CA VAL A 225 4.19 9.33 2.11
C VAL A 225 4.61 10.35 3.17
N ARG A 226 3.81 11.39 3.34
CA ARG A 226 4.07 12.43 4.32
C ARG A 226 3.91 11.87 5.73
N SER A 227 4.72 12.36 6.65
CA SER A 227 4.54 12.00 8.05
C SER A 227 3.21 12.54 8.57
N TYR A 228 2.67 11.88 9.60
CA TYR A 228 1.45 12.35 10.27
C TYR A 228 1.63 13.77 10.84
N ALA A 229 2.82 14.06 11.39
CA ALA A 229 3.16 15.38 11.92
C ALA A 229 3.17 16.46 10.83
N ASP A 230 3.81 16.21 9.68
CA ASP A 230 3.84 17.17 8.56
C ASP A 230 2.46 17.40 7.96
N THR A 231 1.63 16.36 7.97
CA THR A 231 0.25 16.41 7.50
C THR A 231 -0.61 17.26 8.43
N ILE A 232 -0.51 17.05 9.75
CA ILE A 232 -1.21 17.89 10.75
C ILE A 232 -0.76 19.35 10.64
N GLY A 233 0.55 19.60 10.54
CA GLY A 233 1.09 20.95 10.46
C GLY A 233 0.50 21.75 9.30
N GLU A 234 0.43 21.16 8.11
CA GLU A 234 -0.22 21.81 6.97
C GLU A 234 -1.72 21.98 7.15
N LEU A 235 -2.43 20.92 7.56
CA LEU A 235 -3.89 20.94 7.64
C LEU A 235 -4.37 21.96 8.69
N SER A 236 -3.68 22.08 9.82
CA SER A 236 -3.99 23.08 10.85
C SER A 236 -3.81 24.52 10.39
N GLY A 237 -2.93 24.77 9.40
CA GLY A 237 -2.79 26.08 8.76
C GLY A 237 -3.85 26.37 7.69
N LYS A 238 -4.41 25.33 7.07
CA LYS A 238 -5.43 25.46 6.01
C LYS A 238 -6.87 25.45 6.52
N TYR A 239 -7.14 24.69 7.59
CA TYR A 239 -8.47 24.46 8.12
C TYR A 239 -8.53 24.87 9.58
N LYS A 240 -9.63 25.53 9.96
CA LYS A 240 -9.92 25.79 11.37
C LYS A 240 -10.17 24.44 12.06
N ILE A 241 -9.55 24.23 13.21
CA ILE A 241 -9.87 23.11 14.09
C ILE A 241 -11.35 23.22 14.47
N TYR A 242 -12.10 22.16 14.18
CA TYR A 242 -13.52 22.08 14.48
C TYR A 242 -13.72 21.99 16.01
N ASP A 243 -14.46 22.94 16.56
CA ASP A 243 -14.73 23.14 17.99
C ASP A 243 -16.23 23.00 18.34
N GLY A 244 -17.02 22.45 17.41
CA GLY A 244 -18.46 22.24 17.58
C GLY A 244 -18.84 20.88 18.19
N ASP A 245 -20.11 20.52 18.07
CA ASP A 245 -20.68 19.28 18.60
C ASP A 245 -20.09 18.02 17.94
N ALA A 246 -20.16 16.89 18.63
CA ALA A 246 -19.66 15.62 18.09
C ALA A 246 -20.29 15.29 16.73
N VAL A 247 -19.44 15.01 15.74
CA VAL A 247 -19.86 14.58 14.41
C VAL A 247 -20.00 13.06 14.42
N TYR A 248 -21.23 12.59 14.17
CA TYR A 248 -21.53 11.16 14.11
C TYR A 248 -21.42 10.67 12.66
N CYS A 249 -20.60 9.64 12.46
CA CYS A 249 -20.48 8.92 11.20
C CYS A 249 -20.74 7.43 11.46
N GLN A 250 -21.47 6.78 10.58
CA GLN A 250 -21.66 5.33 10.58
C GLN A 250 -20.95 4.67 9.40
N ALA A 251 -20.42 3.47 9.62
CA ALA A 251 -19.70 2.71 8.61
C ALA A 251 -20.61 1.86 7.70
N GLU A 252 -21.90 1.76 8.01
CA GLU A 252 -22.82 0.82 7.37
C GLU A 252 -23.94 1.49 6.57
N ARG A 253 -24.16 2.81 6.73
CA ARG A 253 -25.21 3.53 6.01
C ARG A 253 -24.89 5.01 5.83
N VAL A 254 -25.45 5.58 4.77
CA VAL A 254 -25.39 7.02 4.49
C VAL A 254 -26.42 7.73 5.38
N MET A 255 -25.98 8.18 6.54
CA MET A 255 -26.75 9.02 7.46
C MET A 255 -25.84 9.99 8.20
N ASP A 256 -26.42 11.03 8.81
CA ASP A 256 -25.69 12.07 9.54
C ASP A 256 -24.54 12.68 8.70
N ALA A 257 -23.29 12.50 9.11
CA ALA A 257 -22.13 12.98 8.39
C ALA A 257 -21.53 11.97 7.39
N THR A 258 -22.01 10.71 7.35
CA THR A 258 -21.56 9.73 6.36
C THR A 258 -22.13 10.10 4.98
N LYS A 259 -21.24 10.38 4.02
CA LYS A 259 -21.62 10.78 2.66
C LYS A 259 -21.75 9.63 1.67
N GLU A 260 -20.98 8.56 1.86
CA GLU A 260 -20.94 7.42 0.96
C GLU A 260 -20.37 6.19 1.66
N ILE A 261 -20.71 5.01 1.14
CA ILE A 261 -20.17 3.72 1.59
C ILE A 261 -19.44 3.08 0.41
N ARG A 262 -18.12 2.90 0.54
CA ARG A 262 -17.29 2.22 -0.46
C ARG A 262 -16.60 1.01 0.16
N ARG A 263 -16.54 -0.08 -0.57
CA ARG A 263 -16.03 -1.37 -0.11
C ARG A 263 -15.13 -2.00 -1.15
N SER A 264 -14.09 -2.70 -0.71
CA SER A 264 -13.20 -3.47 -1.60
C SER A 264 -13.73 -4.86 -1.94
N ALA A 265 -14.91 -5.24 -1.44
CA ALA A 265 -15.54 -6.52 -1.68
C ALA A 265 -17.07 -6.38 -1.70
N ALA A 266 -17.74 -7.20 -2.51
CA ALA A 266 -19.19 -7.22 -2.62
C ALA A 266 -19.88 -7.65 -1.31
N SER A 267 -19.25 -8.53 -0.53
CA SER A 267 -19.69 -8.94 0.80
C SER A 267 -18.50 -9.16 1.75
N VAL A 268 -18.73 -8.93 3.04
CA VAL A 268 -17.81 -9.34 4.11
C VAL A 268 -18.33 -10.65 4.68
N THR A 269 -17.88 -11.78 4.15
CA THR A 269 -18.20 -13.07 4.73
C THR A 269 -17.29 -13.29 5.94
N ILE A 270 -17.79 -13.06 7.15
CA ILE A 270 -17.12 -13.54 8.36
C ILE A 270 -17.24 -15.07 8.33
N ARG A 271 -16.14 -15.77 8.01
CA ARG A 271 -16.08 -17.22 8.27
C ARG A 271 -16.09 -17.40 9.78
N THR A 272 -17.25 -17.64 10.36
CA THR A 272 -17.33 -18.27 11.67
C THR A 272 -16.69 -19.64 11.55
N MET A 273 -15.46 -19.79 12.03
CA MET A 273 -14.89 -21.09 12.31
C MET A 273 -15.78 -21.72 13.38
N CYS A 274 -16.74 -22.53 12.97
CA CYS A 274 -17.43 -23.42 13.89
C CYS A 274 -16.38 -24.44 14.35
N PRO A 275 -16.00 -24.49 15.64
CA PRO A 275 -15.11 -25.53 16.10
C PRO A 275 -15.87 -26.86 15.90
N THR A 276 -15.37 -27.69 15.00
CA THR A 276 -15.80 -29.07 14.88
C THR A 276 -15.65 -29.70 16.26
N ARG A 277 -16.78 -30.02 16.90
CA ARG A 277 -16.78 -30.89 18.07
C ARG A 277 -16.23 -32.24 17.59
N SER A 278 -15.02 -32.57 18.04
CA SER A 278 -14.46 -33.92 18.04
C SER A 278 -15.35 -34.87 18.82
#